data_AF-A0AAV7M0G1-F1
#
_entry.id   AF-A0AAV7M0G1-F1
#
_cell.length_a   1.000
_cell.length_b   1.000
_cell.length_c   1.000
_cell.angle_alpha   90.00
_cell.angle_beta   90.00
_cell.angle_gamma   90.00
#
_symmetry.space_group_name_H-M   'P 1'
#
loop_
_entity.id
_entity.type
_entity.pdbx_description
1 polymer ?
#
loop_
_entity_poly.entity_id
_entity_poly.type
_entity_poly.pdbx_seq_one_letter_code
_entity_poly.pdbx_strand_id
1 'polypeptide(L)'
;MKVSSASALLGRYDRSLWDSLNRFTEKLPREDRQDFQEILQEGCLVSNQVISAAADGANLAAHGYAHGICARRSSWLRLTGLKQEAQQRILNLPFAGNSLFGAHADEEMARMKTEVDTMRAVGLERKKDFRRRYRPYDRRPCQQRVQTPHCSQRSQQRQGRPLFQRRNTRERGSSRPQQSTPKAPTKQ
;
A
#
# COMPACT_ATOMS: atom_id res chain seq x y z
N MET A 1 -2.74 -6.10 6.95
CA MET A 1 -3.72 -6.23 8.05
C MET A 1 -3.22 -7.15 9.17
N LYS A 2 -2.82 -8.41 8.90
CA LYS A 2 -2.40 -9.37 9.95
C LYS A 2 -1.30 -8.88 10.90
N VAL A 3 -0.34 -8.11 10.38
CA VAL A 3 0.77 -7.56 11.17
C VAL A 3 0.30 -6.47 12.13
N SER A 4 -0.52 -5.52 11.66
CA SER A 4 -1.11 -4.46 12.50
C SER A 4 -2.02 -5.04 13.58
N SER A 5 -2.85 -6.04 13.26
CA SER A 5 -3.68 -6.70 14.28
C SER A 5 -2.84 -7.43 15.33
N ALA A 6 -1.74 -8.07 14.92
CA ALA A 6 -0.84 -8.76 15.85
C ALA A 6 -0.12 -7.76 16.77
N SER A 7 0.39 -6.65 16.24
CA SER A 7 1.04 -5.59 17.02
C SER A 7 0.08 -4.93 18.00
N ALA A 8 -1.17 -4.67 17.61
CA ALA A 8 -2.19 -4.12 18.51
C ALA A 8 -2.54 -5.08 19.66
N LEU A 9 -2.63 -6.39 19.36
CA LEU A 9 -2.86 -7.42 20.38
C LEU A 9 -1.69 -7.51 21.37
N LEU A 10 -0.45 -7.50 20.86
CA LEU A 10 0.75 -7.53 21.69
C LEU A 10 0.85 -6.28 22.58
N GLY A 11 0.68 -5.08 22.00
CA GLY A 11 0.72 -3.83 22.77
C GLY A 11 -0.36 -3.77 23.85
N ARG A 12 -1.55 -4.33 23.60
CA ARG A 12 -2.61 -4.47 24.62
C ARG A 12 -2.22 -5.43 25.74
N TYR A 13 -1.62 -6.56 25.40
CA TYR A 13 -1.13 -7.52 26.38
C TYR A 13 -0.03 -6.89 27.25
N ASP A 14 0.97 -6.26 26.62
CA ASP A 14 2.07 -5.58 27.32
C ASP A 14 1.53 -4.49 28.25
N ARG A 15 0.54 -3.71 27.80
CA ARG A 15 -0.11 -2.71 28.64
C ARG A 15 -0.73 -3.33 29.89
N SER A 16 -1.47 -4.44 29.73
CA SER A 16 -2.08 -5.13 30.87
C SER A 16 -1.05 -5.71 31.85
N LEU A 17 0.12 -6.11 31.33
CA LEU A 17 1.25 -6.57 32.13
C LEU A 17 1.80 -5.41 32.97
N TRP A 18 2.05 -4.25 32.37
CA TRP A 18 2.52 -3.06 33.08
C TRP A 18 1.52 -2.57 34.13
N ASP A 19 0.22 -2.56 33.81
CA ASP A 19 -0.83 -2.20 34.77
C ASP A 19 -0.89 -3.20 35.95
N SER A 20 -0.60 -4.48 35.70
CA SER A 20 -0.52 -5.50 36.75
C SER A 20 0.73 -5.36 37.61
N LEU A 21 1.88 -5.01 37.00
CA LEU A 21 3.14 -4.77 37.71
C LEU A 21 3.06 -3.56 38.65
N ASN A 22 2.24 -2.56 38.32
CA ASN A 22 2.02 -1.40 39.18
C ASN A 22 1.46 -1.76 40.57
N ARG A 23 0.83 -2.94 40.74
CA ARG A 23 0.35 -3.42 42.04
C ARG A 23 1.50 -3.83 42.99
N PHE A 24 2.70 -4.04 42.47
CA PHE A 24 3.88 -4.41 43.26
C PHE A 24 4.66 -3.20 43.74
N THR A 25 4.36 -2.00 43.23
CA THR A 25 5.03 -0.74 43.61
C THR A 25 4.98 -0.51 45.12
N GLU A 26 3.85 -0.79 45.77
CA GLU A 26 3.71 -0.63 47.23
C GLU A 26 4.46 -1.66 48.06
N LYS A 27 4.92 -2.76 47.44
CA LYS A 27 5.70 -3.82 48.11
C LYS A 27 7.20 -3.56 48.07
N LEU A 28 7.66 -2.57 47.30
CA LEU A 28 9.07 -2.22 47.19
C LEU A 28 9.54 -1.34 48.35
N PRO A 29 10.84 -1.42 48.71
CA PRO A 29 11.50 -0.45 49.59
C PRO A 29 11.28 0.97 49.07
N ARG A 30 11.14 1.94 49.99
CA ARG A 30 10.78 3.32 49.63
C ARG A 30 11.76 3.96 48.66
N GLU A 31 13.04 3.61 48.79
CA GLU A 31 14.15 4.07 47.94
C GLU A 31 13.98 3.67 46.47
N ASP A 32 13.48 2.47 46.19
CA ASP A 32 13.38 1.91 44.83
C ASP A 32 12.05 2.24 44.11
N ARG A 33 11.06 2.77 44.85
CA ARG A 33 9.70 2.99 44.32
C ARG A 33 9.66 3.97 43.17
N GLN A 34 10.45 5.04 43.24
CA GLN A 34 10.46 6.07 42.21
C GLN A 34 11.01 5.51 40.90
N ASP A 35 12.19 4.90 40.94
CA ASP A 35 12.82 4.28 39.77
C ASP A 35 11.92 3.21 39.14
N PHE A 36 11.27 2.39 39.97
CA PHE A 36 10.31 1.40 39.47
C PHE A 36 9.08 2.05 38.80
N GLN A 37 8.53 3.13 39.37
CA GLN A 37 7.42 3.85 38.76
C GLN A 37 7.81 4.48 37.41
N GLU A 38 9.03 5.00 37.28
CA GLU A 38 9.54 5.54 36.02
C GLU A 38 9.59 4.45 34.94
N ILE A 39 10.10 3.26 35.27
CA ILE A 39 10.12 2.10 34.36
C ILE A 39 8.70 1.69 33.95
N LEU A 40 7.76 1.65 34.90
CA LEU A 40 6.36 1.32 34.61
C LEU A 40 5.71 2.33 33.66
N GLN A 41 5.97 3.62 33.88
CA GLN A 41 5.46 4.69 33.02
C GLN A 41 6.05 4.58 31.62
N GLU A 42 7.36 4.34 31.50
CA GLU A 42 8.01 4.16 30.20
C GLU A 42 7.45 2.93 29.47
N GLY A 43 7.33 1.78 30.13
CA GLY A 43 6.73 0.58 29.56
C GLY A 43 5.29 0.82 29.07
N CYS A 44 4.49 1.49 29.89
CA CYS A 44 3.13 1.93 29.56
C CYS A 44 3.08 2.85 28.33
N LEU A 45 4.03 3.78 28.20
CA LEU A 45 4.15 4.71 27.07
C LEU A 45 4.52 3.95 25.80
N VAL A 46 5.51 3.05 25.86
CA VAL A 46 5.94 2.23 24.72
C VAL A 46 4.79 1.34 24.22
N SER A 47 4.07 0.67 25.12
CA SER A 47 2.90 -0.15 24.74
C SER A 47 1.81 0.67 24.04
N ASN A 48 1.55 1.90 24.52
CA ASN A 48 0.60 2.80 23.86
C ASN A 48 1.08 3.22 22.47
N GLN A 49 2.37 3.54 22.32
CA GLN A 49 2.96 3.86 21.01
C GLN A 49 2.84 2.69 20.03
N VAL A 50 3.06 1.45 20.48
CA VAL A 50 2.88 0.25 19.64
C VAL A 50 1.43 0.11 19.17
N ILE A 51 0.45 0.32 20.06
CA ILE A 51 -0.98 0.28 19.70
C ILE A 51 -1.31 1.37 18.68
N SER A 52 -0.85 2.61 18.90
CA SER A 52 -1.07 3.73 17.98
C SER A 52 -0.43 3.47 16.61
N ALA A 53 0.83 3.04 16.58
CA ALA A 53 1.52 2.69 15.34
C ALA A 53 0.82 1.56 14.59
N ALA A 54 0.28 0.57 15.30
CA ALA A 54 -0.53 -0.47 14.71
C ALA A 54 -1.82 0.07 14.07
N ALA A 55 -2.52 0.99 14.75
CA ALA A 55 -3.72 1.65 14.23
C ALA A 55 -3.41 2.50 12.99
N ASP A 56 -2.32 3.28 13.02
CA ASP A 56 -1.87 4.08 11.88
C ASP A 56 -1.52 3.20 10.68
N GLY A 57 -0.84 2.07 10.92
CA GLY A 57 -0.54 1.08 9.89
C GLY A 57 -1.80 0.44 9.28
N ALA A 58 -2.83 0.18 10.09
CA ALA A 58 -4.13 -0.28 9.57
C ALA A 58 -4.82 0.79 8.73
N ASN A 59 -4.80 2.05 9.19
CA ASN A 59 -5.40 3.16 8.48
C ASN A 59 -4.70 3.37 7.12
N LEU A 60 -3.37 3.41 7.08
CA LEU A 60 -2.61 3.53 5.83
C LEU A 60 -2.92 2.38 4.86
N ALA A 61 -3.02 1.15 5.37
CA ALA A 61 -3.42 0.02 4.55
C ALA A 61 -4.83 0.21 3.98
N ALA A 62 -5.79 0.63 4.79
CA ALA A 62 -7.17 0.89 4.35
C ALA A 62 -7.23 1.99 3.28
N HIS A 63 -6.50 3.10 3.46
CA HIS A 63 -6.36 4.15 2.45
C HIS A 63 -5.71 3.62 1.17
N GLY A 64 -4.67 2.79 1.26
CA GLY A 64 -4.05 2.14 0.10
C GLY A 64 -5.04 1.27 -0.68
N TYR A 65 -5.86 0.48 0.01
CA TYR A 65 -6.93 -0.29 -0.62
C TYR A 65 -7.98 0.62 -1.27
N ALA A 66 -8.42 1.67 -0.58
CA ALA A 66 -9.38 2.64 -1.13
C ALA A 66 -8.84 3.31 -2.40
N HIS A 67 -7.59 3.77 -2.41
CA HIS A 67 -6.93 4.33 -3.59
C HIS A 67 -6.86 3.31 -4.73
N GLY A 68 -6.50 2.05 -4.45
CA GLY A 68 -6.46 0.98 -5.45
C GLY A 68 -7.84 0.71 -6.07
N ILE A 69 -8.89 0.71 -5.25
CA ILE A 69 -10.28 0.56 -5.72
C ILE A 69 -10.68 1.76 -6.59
N CYS A 70 -10.44 2.98 -6.13
CA CYS A 70 -10.72 4.21 -6.89
C CYS A 70 -9.99 4.22 -8.25
N ALA A 71 -8.71 3.83 -8.29
CA ALA A 71 -7.93 3.73 -9.52
C ALA A 71 -8.50 2.68 -10.48
N ARG A 72 -8.91 1.52 -9.96
CA ARG A 72 -9.54 0.45 -10.74
C ARG A 72 -10.90 0.89 -11.29
N ARG A 73 -11.77 1.48 -10.46
CA ARG A 73 -13.06 2.05 -10.88
C ARG A 73 -12.88 3.08 -11.98
N SER A 74 -11.97 4.03 -11.79
CA SER A 74 -11.70 5.11 -12.75
C SER A 74 -11.15 4.58 -14.08
N SER A 75 -10.31 3.54 -14.03
CA SER A 75 -9.77 2.94 -15.25
C SER A 75 -10.83 2.15 -16.01
N TRP A 76 -11.66 1.38 -15.31
CA TRP A 76 -12.77 0.66 -15.92
C TRP A 76 -13.78 1.62 -16.55
N LEU A 77 -14.20 2.68 -15.85
CA LEU A 77 -15.15 3.67 -16.36
C LEU A 77 -14.62 4.48 -17.55
N ARG A 78 -13.31 4.70 -17.64
CA ARG A 78 -12.71 5.31 -18.84
C ARG A 78 -12.86 4.43 -20.08
N LEU A 79 -12.83 3.10 -19.91
CA LEU A 79 -12.96 2.15 -21.01
C LEU A 79 -14.41 1.96 -21.47
N THR A 80 -15.41 2.26 -20.63
CA THR A 80 -16.83 2.11 -21.00
C THR A 80 -17.36 3.22 -21.91
N GLY A 81 -16.59 4.30 -22.12
CA GLY A 81 -16.99 5.41 -22.99
C GLY A 81 -18.16 6.24 -22.45
N LEU A 82 -18.52 6.08 -21.17
CA LEU A 82 -19.59 6.83 -20.52
C LEU A 82 -19.29 8.33 -20.48
N LYS A 83 -20.34 9.16 -20.45
CA LYS A 83 -20.19 10.62 -20.22
C LYS A 83 -19.56 10.88 -18.85
N GLN A 84 -18.78 11.95 -18.75
CA GLN A 84 -18.08 12.30 -17.50
C GLN A 84 -19.02 12.43 -16.30
N GLU A 85 -20.21 13.02 -16.47
CA GLU A 85 -21.23 13.14 -15.43
C GLU A 85 -21.68 11.77 -14.91
N ALA A 86 -21.90 10.81 -15.81
CA ALA A 86 -22.27 9.44 -15.45
C ALA A 86 -21.13 8.70 -14.73
N GLN A 87 -19.88 8.92 -15.17
CA GLN A 87 -18.71 8.36 -14.51
C GLN A 87 -18.57 8.86 -13.07
N GLN A 88 -18.79 10.16 -12.83
CA GLN A 88 -18.72 10.75 -11.49
C GLN A 88 -19.79 10.20 -10.55
N ARG A 89 -21.03 10.05 -11.03
CA ARG A 89 -22.12 9.44 -10.25
C ARG A 89 -21.78 8.01 -9.81
N ILE A 90 -21.26 7.19 -10.72
CA ILE A 90 -20.85 5.81 -10.41
C ILE A 90 -19.62 5.79 -9.47
N LEU A 91 -18.65 6.69 -9.65
CA LEU A 91 -17.46 6.75 -8.79
C LEU A 91 -17.79 7.08 -7.33
N ASN A 92 -18.78 7.96 -7.12
CA ASN A 92 -19.20 8.42 -5.80
C ASN A 92 -20.05 7.41 -5.03
N LEU A 93 -20.40 6.26 -5.62
CA LEU A 93 -21.11 5.20 -4.93
C LEU A 93 -20.23 4.59 -3.82
N PRO A 94 -20.78 4.30 -2.63
CA PRO A 94 -20.04 3.65 -1.56
C PRO A 94 -19.53 2.27 -1.98
N PHE A 95 -18.36 1.87 -1.48
CA PHE A 95 -17.81 0.54 -1.71
C PHE A 95 -18.28 -0.43 -0.63
N ALA A 96 -19.03 -1.47 -1.03
CA ALA A 96 -19.62 -2.46 -0.11
C ALA A 96 -18.79 -3.75 0.04
N GLY A 97 -17.60 -3.84 -0.58
CA GLY A 97 -16.69 -5.00 -0.41
C GLY A 97 -16.94 -6.20 -1.34
N ASN A 98 -18.16 -6.38 -1.85
CA ASN A 98 -18.55 -7.53 -2.67
C ASN A 98 -18.28 -7.37 -4.18
N SER A 99 -18.37 -6.15 -4.69
CA SER A 99 -18.14 -5.83 -6.10
C SER A 99 -17.44 -4.48 -6.27
N LEU A 100 -16.87 -4.24 -7.45
CA LEU A 100 -16.13 -3.02 -7.71
C LEU A 100 -16.99 -1.77 -7.52
N PHE A 101 -18.29 -1.81 -7.86
CA PHE A 101 -19.18 -0.65 -7.82
C PHE A 101 -20.32 -0.75 -6.79
N GLY A 102 -20.44 -1.88 -6.07
CA GLY A 102 -21.53 -2.15 -5.13
C GLY A 102 -22.82 -2.60 -5.83
N ALA A 103 -23.87 -2.85 -5.04
CA ALA A 103 -25.18 -3.31 -5.54
C ALA A 103 -25.95 -2.22 -6.33
N HIS A 104 -25.78 -0.95 -5.94
CA HIS A 104 -26.52 0.18 -6.52
C HIS A 104 -25.98 0.64 -7.89
N ALA A 105 -24.90 0.04 -8.38
CA ALA A 105 -24.30 0.44 -9.65
C ALA A 105 -25.25 0.21 -10.83
N ASP A 106 -25.93 -0.93 -10.84
CA ASP A 106 -26.87 -1.30 -11.90
C ASP A 106 -28.13 -0.42 -11.84
N GLU A 107 -28.61 -0.11 -10.64
CA GLU A 107 -29.72 0.83 -10.42
C GLU A 107 -29.37 2.24 -10.90
N GLU A 108 -28.18 2.74 -10.58
CA GLU A 108 -27.71 4.05 -11.02
C GLU A 108 -27.56 4.10 -12.56
N MET A 109 -27.03 3.04 -13.17
CA MET A 109 -26.97 2.92 -14.63
C MET A 109 -28.36 2.87 -15.27
N ALA A 110 -29.30 2.14 -14.67
CA ALA A 110 -30.69 2.08 -15.13
C ALA A 110 -31.38 3.45 -15.01
N ARG A 111 -31.17 4.18 -13.91
CA ARG A 111 -31.71 5.54 -13.71
C ARG A 111 -31.13 6.51 -14.73
N MET A 112 -29.83 6.46 -14.97
CA MET A 112 -29.20 7.33 -15.98
C MET A 112 -29.72 7.03 -17.38
N LYS A 113 -29.99 5.75 -17.69
CA LYS A 113 -30.61 5.38 -18.96
C LYS A 113 -32.02 5.96 -19.10
N THR A 114 -32.85 5.86 -18.06
CA THR A 114 -34.22 6.41 -18.10
C THR A 114 -34.23 7.94 -18.18
N GLU A 115 -33.29 8.63 -17.53
CA GLU A 115 -33.09 10.09 -17.68
C GLU A 115 -32.76 10.45 -19.14
N VAL A 116 -31.87 9.71 -19.80
CA VAL A 116 -31.52 9.92 -21.22
C VAL A 116 -32.69 9.64 -22.14
N ASP A 117 -33.39 8.53 -21.95
CA ASP A 117 -34.55 8.15 -22.76
C ASP A 117 -35.69 9.18 -22.60
N THR A 118 -35.89 9.70 -21.38
CA THR A 118 -36.86 10.76 -21.08
C THR A 118 -36.48 12.06 -21.79
N MET A 119 -35.22 12.50 -21.69
CA MET A 119 -34.73 13.69 -22.41
C MET A 119 -34.91 13.56 -23.93
N ARG A 120 -34.73 12.35 -24.47
CA ARG A 120 -34.98 12.06 -25.88
C ARG A 120 -36.48 12.18 -26.21
N ALA A 121 -37.36 11.66 -25.36
CA ALA A 121 -38.81 11.73 -25.55
C ALA A 121 -39.34 13.18 -25.53
N VAL A 122 -38.78 14.05 -24.68
CA VAL A 122 -39.17 15.47 -24.63
C VAL A 122 -38.44 16.36 -25.64
N GLY A 123 -37.63 15.77 -26.54
CA GLY A 123 -36.92 16.51 -27.58
C GLY A 123 -35.77 17.40 -27.09
N LEU A 124 -35.34 17.24 -25.82
CA LEU A 124 -34.27 18.03 -25.20
C LEU A 124 -32.87 17.45 -25.47
N GLU A 125 -32.76 16.35 -26.22
CA GLU A 125 -31.47 15.79 -26.58
C GLU A 125 -30.71 16.79 -27.46
N ARG A 126 -29.71 17.47 -26.89
CA ARG A 126 -28.80 18.35 -27.65
C ARG A 126 -28.15 17.49 -28.74
N LYS A 127 -28.61 17.64 -29.98
CA LYS A 127 -27.88 17.15 -31.15
C LYS A 127 -26.49 17.75 -31.04
N LYS A 128 -25.48 16.90 -30.83
CA LYS A 128 -24.11 17.33 -31.04
C LYS A 128 -24.06 17.71 -32.50
N ASP A 129 -24.01 19.01 -32.78
CA ASP A 129 -23.66 19.49 -34.09
C ASP A 129 -22.28 18.92 -34.38
N PHE A 130 -22.25 17.80 -35.09
CA PHE A 130 -21.12 17.40 -35.91
C PHE A 130 -21.03 18.43 -37.03
N ARG A 131 -20.67 19.67 -36.68
CA ARG A 131 -20.03 20.57 -37.63
C ARG A 131 -18.75 19.87 -38.03
N ARG A 132 -18.89 19.15 -39.15
CA ARG A 132 -17.83 18.66 -40.01
C ARG A 132 -16.65 19.62 -39.94
N ARG A 133 -15.57 19.23 -39.24
CA ARG A 133 -14.25 19.69 -39.69
C ARG A 133 -13.94 18.88 -40.94
N TYR A 134 -14.41 19.40 -42.05
CA TYR A 134 -13.87 19.12 -43.36
C TYR A 134 -12.35 19.34 -43.26
N ARG A 135 -11.55 18.27 -43.31
CA ARG A 135 -10.14 18.36 -43.66
C ARG A 135 -10.00 17.73 -45.04
N PRO A 136 -10.08 18.51 -46.11
CA PRO A 136 -9.77 18.00 -47.44
C PRO A 136 -8.27 17.77 -47.47
N TYR A 137 -7.87 16.58 -47.90
CA TYR A 137 -6.55 16.26 -48.46
C TYR A 137 -5.32 16.90 -47.81
N ASP A 138 -4.60 16.11 -47.01
CA ASP A 138 -3.15 16.04 -47.17
C ASP A 138 -2.67 14.60 -46.90
N ARG A 139 -2.64 13.83 -48.00
CA ARG A 139 -1.77 12.67 -48.11
C ARG A 139 -0.33 13.20 -48.24
N ARG A 140 0.53 12.90 -47.26
CA ARG A 140 1.94 12.62 -47.55
C ARG A 140 2.39 11.38 -46.77
N PRO A 141 2.76 10.29 -47.45
CA PRO A 141 3.49 9.20 -46.82
C PRO A 141 4.97 9.60 -46.73
N CYS A 142 5.46 10.00 -45.56
CA CYS A 142 6.89 9.94 -45.29
C CYS A 142 7.21 8.55 -44.73
N GLN A 143 7.65 7.66 -45.62
CA GLN A 143 8.54 6.60 -45.21
C GLN A 143 9.90 7.18 -44.79
N GLN A 144 10.59 6.45 -43.92
CA GLN A 144 12.02 6.49 -43.60
C GLN A 144 12.52 7.65 -42.73
N ARG A 145 12.79 7.36 -41.45
CA ARG A 145 14.14 6.94 -41.04
C ARG A 145 14.12 6.46 -39.58
N VAL A 146 14.53 5.21 -39.40
CA VAL A 146 15.08 4.72 -38.13
C VAL A 146 16.34 5.54 -37.86
N GLN A 147 16.34 6.36 -36.81
CA GLN A 147 17.57 6.83 -36.18
C GLN A 147 17.40 6.77 -34.67
N THR A 148 17.98 5.71 -34.11
CA THR A 148 18.39 5.57 -32.73
C THR A 148 19.22 6.77 -32.28
N PRO A 149 18.90 7.43 -31.16
CA PRO A 149 19.85 8.31 -30.50
C PRO A 149 20.84 7.45 -29.69
N HIS A 150 22.05 7.38 -30.23
CA HIS A 150 23.24 6.96 -29.53
C HIS A 150 23.41 7.75 -28.22
N CYS A 151 23.49 7.03 -27.10
CA CYS A 151 24.11 7.51 -25.88
C CYS A 151 25.61 7.72 -26.16
N SER A 152 26.04 8.97 -26.42
CA SER A 152 27.46 9.30 -26.48
C SER A 152 27.92 9.90 -25.17
N GLN A 153 28.80 9.16 -24.51
CA GLN A 153 29.70 9.58 -23.48
C GLN A 153 30.36 10.93 -23.81
N ARG A 154 30.36 11.86 -22.87
CA ARG A 154 31.49 12.77 -22.69
C ARG A 154 31.85 12.84 -21.21
N SER A 155 32.70 11.90 -20.84
CA SER A 155 33.60 12.02 -19.71
C SER A 155 34.65 13.09 -20.02
N GLN A 156 35.00 13.91 -19.02
CA GLN A 156 36.37 14.04 -18.47
C GLN A 156 36.54 15.37 -17.72
N GLN A 157 36.61 15.30 -16.39
CA GLN A 157 37.80 15.67 -15.59
C GLN A 157 37.51 15.34 -14.11
N ARG A 158 38.14 14.28 -13.57
CA ARG A 158 39.39 14.31 -12.75
C ARG A 158 39.03 14.58 -11.27
N GLN A 159 39.29 13.73 -10.27
CA GLN A 159 40.45 12.85 -9.97
C GLN A 159 40.06 11.78 -8.94
N GLY A 160 40.78 10.64 -8.92
CA GLY A 160 40.86 9.75 -7.75
C GLY A 160 40.68 8.25 -8.01
N ARG A 161 41.75 7.60 -8.51
CA ARG A 161 41.99 6.14 -8.37
C ARG A 161 43.22 5.97 -7.47
N PRO A 162 43.36 4.89 -6.67
CA PRO A 162 43.64 3.53 -7.20
C PRO A 162 42.76 2.43 -6.57
N LEU A 163 42.21 1.47 -7.33
CA LEU A 163 42.81 0.18 -7.72
C LEU A 163 43.30 -0.68 -6.54
N PHE A 164 42.52 -1.70 -6.15
CA PHE A 164 43.06 -3.03 -5.81
C PHE A 164 42.00 -4.15 -5.99
N GLN A 165 42.31 -5.04 -6.94
CA GLN A 165 42.03 -6.47 -7.02
C GLN A 165 40.72 -7.06 -6.47
N ARG A 166 39.86 -7.41 -7.42
CA ARG A 166 38.85 -8.46 -7.31
C ARG A 166 39.54 -9.82 -7.49
N ARG A 167 39.67 -10.61 -6.42
CA ARG A 167 40.05 -12.02 -6.49
C ARG A 167 38.79 -12.88 -6.37
N ASN A 168 38.41 -13.53 -7.46
CA ASN A 168 37.50 -14.68 -7.43
C ASN A 168 38.22 -15.85 -6.76
N THR A 169 37.56 -16.52 -5.82
CA THR A 169 37.85 -17.91 -5.49
C THR A 169 36.53 -18.66 -5.36
N ARG A 170 36.21 -19.42 -6.41
CA ARG A 170 35.47 -20.67 -6.32
C ARG A 170 36.50 -21.74 -5.96
N GLU A 171 36.17 -22.62 -5.02
CA GLU A 171 36.40 -24.07 -5.02
C GLU A 171 36.68 -24.62 -3.60
N ARG A 172 35.82 -25.57 -3.23
CA ARG A 172 36.04 -26.83 -2.48
C ARG A 172 36.84 -26.82 -1.17
N GLY A 173 36.24 -27.47 -0.17
CA GLY A 173 37.01 -28.26 0.80
C GLY A 173 36.35 -28.41 2.15
N SER A 174 35.62 -29.51 2.35
CA SER A 174 35.63 -30.36 3.54
C SER A 174 35.98 -29.73 4.90
N SER A 175 35.06 -29.78 5.86
CA SER A 175 35.24 -30.53 7.12
C SER A 175 34.03 -30.43 8.04
N ARG A 176 33.47 -31.61 8.32
CA ARG A 176 32.52 -31.94 9.39
C ARG A 176 33.24 -31.83 10.74
N PRO A 177 32.57 -31.42 11.82
CA PRO A 177 32.75 -32.16 13.07
C PRO A 177 31.42 -32.69 13.61
N GLN A 178 31.47 -33.94 14.04
CA GLN A 178 30.46 -34.61 14.85
C GLN A 178 30.29 -33.87 16.18
N GLN A 179 29.05 -33.66 16.61
CA GLN A 179 28.75 -33.43 18.02
C GLN A 179 28.00 -34.64 18.56
N SER A 180 28.71 -35.37 19.42
CA SER A 180 28.26 -36.45 20.26
C SER A 180 27.36 -35.95 21.38
N THR A 181 26.27 -36.67 21.63
CA THR A 181 25.38 -36.54 22.77
C THR A 181 26.06 -37.00 24.08
N PRO A 182 25.79 -36.34 25.23
CA PRO A 182 26.05 -36.93 26.53
C PRO A 182 24.80 -37.60 27.12
N LYS A 183 25.01 -38.84 27.58
CA LYS A 183 24.11 -39.68 28.38
C LYS A 183 23.80 -39.07 29.76
N ALA A 184 22.58 -39.32 30.22
CA ALA A 184 22.15 -39.15 31.60
C ALA A 184 22.82 -40.14 32.57
N PRO A 185 23.04 -39.78 33.85
CA PRO A 185 23.42 -40.72 34.89
C PRO A 185 22.22 -41.27 35.67
N THR A 186 22.29 -42.58 35.89
CA THR A 186 21.49 -43.43 36.76
C THR A 186 21.68 -43.05 38.24
N LYS A 187 20.58 -43.01 39.00
CA LYS A 187 20.59 -42.91 40.48
C LYS A 187 20.71 -44.30 41.08
N GLN A 188 21.57 -44.43 42.10
CA GLN A 188 21.48 -45.46 43.15
C GLN A 188 20.79 -44.84 44.36
#